data_AF-A0A2M6ZL89-F1
#
_entry.id   AF-A0A2M6ZL89-F1
#
_cell.length_a   1.000
_cell.length_b   1.000
_cell.length_c   1.000
_cell.angle_alpha   90.00
_cell.angle_beta   90.00
_cell.angle_gamma   90.00
#
_symmetry.space_group_name_H-M   'P 1'
#
loop_
_entity.id
_entity.type
_entity.pdbx_description
1 polymer ?
#
loop_
_entity_poly.entity_id
_entity_poly.type
_entity_poly.pdbx_seq_one_letter_code
_entity_poly.pdbx_strand_id
1 'polypeptide(L)'
;MSEELRQKGYLDKRGKANGDPVGAYEGFNIGATTIDQLRRASIIPDRDYGRFKKNKPDGIVVDRRSSAPEVKFLVEYKDIGGLDSESRKKYFLDKVAEEYCRPLLCSFAAVSDSHHRTSWIFVTDRDWEEIRREDDYPLDTRTDLASTM
;
A
#
# COMPACT_ATOMS: atom_id res chain seq x y z
N MET A 1 -9.94 13.09 -11.02
CA MET A 1 -8.78 13.68 -10.33
C MET A 1 -8.96 13.45 -8.84
N SER A 2 -7.93 13.03 -8.11
CA SER A 2 -8.03 12.87 -6.65
C SER A 2 -7.75 14.21 -5.97
N GLU A 3 -8.65 14.61 -5.08
CA GLU A 3 -8.51 15.82 -4.28
C GLU A 3 -7.45 15.65 -3.17
N GLU A 4 -7.31 14.43 -2.63
CA GLU A 4 -6.28 14.11 -1.64
C GLU A 4 -4.87 14.26 -2.21
N LEU A 5 -4.61 13.78 -3.43
CA LEU A 5 -3.30 13.96 -4.08
C LEU A 5 -2.90 15.43 -4.18
N ARG A 6 -3.89 16.32 -4.42
CA ARG A 6 -3.67 17.77 -4.48
C ARG A 6 -3.39 18.34 -3.09
N GLN A 7 -4.20 17.97 -2.10
CA GLN A 7 -4.07 18.47 -0.72
C GLN A 7 -2.75 18.05 -0.07
N LYS A 8 -2.27 16.83 -0.36
CA LYS A 8 -0.98 16.32 0.10
C LYS A 8 0.22 16.82 -0.70
N GLY A 9 0.01 17.66 -1.71
CA GLY A 9 1.11 18.25 -2.51
C GLY A 9 1.74 17.28 -3.51
N TYR A 10 1.13 16.12 -3.77
CA TYR A 10 1.65 15.13 -4.72
C TYR A 10 1.45 15.54 -6.18
N LEU A 11 0.74 16.62 -6.47
CA LEU A 11 0.57 17.12 -7.84
C LEU A 11 1.41 18.39 -8.04
N ASP A 12 2.26 18.39 -9.06
CA ASP A 12 2.99 19.59 -9.46
C ASP A 12 2.08 20.62 -10.15
N LYS A 13 2.65 21.78 -10.52
CA LYS A 13 1.92 22.87 -11.19
C LYS A 13 1.31 22.46 -12.54
N ARG A 14 1.78 21.37 -13.14
CA ARG A 14 1.30 20.81 -14.41
C ARG A 14 0.34 19.63 -14.20
N GLY A 15 0.04 19.29 -12.93
CA GLY A 15 -0.82 18.17 -12.55
C GLY A 15 -0.14 16.81 -12.64
N LYS A 16 1.19 16.74 -12.78
CA LYS A 16 1.93 15.48 -12.75
C LYS A 16 2.10 15.03 -11.30
N ALA A 17 1.82 13.75 -11.04
CA ALA A 17 2.00 13.16 -9.73
C ALA A 17 3.49 12.88 -9.42
N ASN A 18 3.94 13.24 -8.22
CA ASN A 18 5.24 12.91 -7.65
C ASN A 18 5.06 12.59 -6.16
N GLY A 19 5.58 11.46 -5.71
CA GLY A 19 5.51 11.05 -4.31
C GLY A 19 6.68 11.55 -3.48
N ASP A 20 6.65 11.23 -2.19
CA ASP A 20 7.76 11.47 -1.27
C ASP A 20 8.93 10.51 -1.59
N PRO A 21 10.19 10.94 -1.49
CA PRO A 21 11.33 10.08 -1.83
C PRO A 21 11.48 8.94 -0.81
N VAL A 22 11.48 7.69 -1.30
CA VAL A 22 11.76 6.47 -0.52
C VAL A 22 12.93 5.75 -1.20
N GLY A 23 14.15 6.19 -0.90
CA GLY A 23 15.34 5.73 -1.62
C GLY A 23 15.26 6.08 -3.11
N ALA A 24 15.24 5.06 -3.98
CA ALA A 24 15.07 5.23 -5.43
C ALA A 24 13.60 5.16 -5.89
N TYR A 25 12.66 5.04 -4.96
CA TYR A 25 11.22 4.89 -5.20
C TYR A 25 10.47 6.14 -4.74
N GLU A 26 9.18 6.19 -5.07
CA GLU A 26 8.26 7.24 -4.61
C GLU A 26 7.20 6.63 -3.69
N GLY A 27 7.03 7.20 -2.51
CA GLY A 27 5.99 6.86 -1.54
C GLY A 27 4.80 7.81 -1.65
N PHE A 28 3.59 7.26 -1.50
CA PHE A 28 2.35 8.01 -1.42
C PHE A 28 1.60 7.55 -0.18
N ASN A 29 1.53 8.39 0.84
CA ASN A 29 0.64 8.19 1.98
C ASN A 29 -0.73 8.78 1.63
N ILE A 30 -1.77 7.97 1.57
CA ILE A 30 -3.11 8.32 1.07
C ILE A 30 -4.19 7.65 1.94
N GLY A 31 -5.44 7.60 1.48
CA GLY A 31 -6.55 6.91 2.16
C GLY A 31 -7.92 7.24 1.54
N ALA A 32 -8.01 8.37 0.82
CA ALA A 32 -9.21 8.73 0.05
C ALA A 32 -9.09 8.40 -1.45
N THR A 33 -7.85 8.26 -1.94
CA THR A 33 -7.53 8.07 -3.36
C THR A 33 -7.78 6.64 -3.81
N THR A 34 -8.60 6.46 -4.86
CA THR A 34 -8.91 5.13 -5.39
C THR A 34 -7.83 4.61 -6.35
N ILE A 35 -7.78 3.29 -6.55
CA ILE A 35 -6.93 2.64 -7.57
C ILE A 35 -7.15 3.27 -8.96
N ASP A 36 -8.40 3.54 -9.38
CA ASP A 36 -8.63 4.20 -10.67
C ASP A 36 -8.09 5.64 -10.72
N GLN A 37 -8.09 6.37 -9.60
CA GLN A 37 -7.49 7.70 -9.53
C GLN A 37 -5.96 7.64 -9.60
N LEU A 38 -5.34 6.66 -8.93
CA LEU A 38 -3.89 6.39 -9.03
C LEU A 38 -3.49 6.05 -10.48
N ARG A 39 -4.28 5.19 -11.14
CA ARG A 39 -4.09 4.83 -12.55
C ARG A 39 -4.14 6.06 -13.46
N ARG A 40 -5.20 6.89 -13.32
CA ARG A 40 -5.34 8.13 -14.11
C ARG A 40 -4.25 9.15 -13.83
N ALA A 41 -3.63 9.11 -12.65
CA ALA A 41 -2.49 9.95 -12.29
C ALA A 41 -1.14 9.35 -12.72
N SER A 42 -1.14 8.20 -13.41
CA SER A 42 0.06 7.46 -13.83
C SER A 42 1.00 7.11 -12.67
N ILE A 43 0.45 6.90 -11.47
CA ILE A 43 1.18 6.45 -10.29
C ILE A 43 1.37 4.92 -10.31
N ILE A 44 0.38 4.20 -10.86
CA ILE A 44 0.36 2.73 -10.99
C ILE A 44 0.10 2.35 -12.47
N PRO A 45 0.31 1.08 -12.89
CA PRO A 45 0.14 0.66 -14.28
C PRO A 45 -1.20 1.05 -14.88
N ASP A 46 -1.21 1.48 -16.14
CA ASP A 46 -2.44 1.73 -16.88
C ASP A 46 -3.03 0.43 -17.42
N ARG A 47 -3.96 -0.15 -16.65
CA ARG A 47 -4.69 -1.37 -17.02
C ARG A 47 -6.07 -1.42 -16.37
N ASP A 48 -6.88 -2.40 -16.76
CA ASP A 48 -8.18 -2.62 -16.15
C ASP A 48 -8.07 -3.33 -14.78
N TYR A 49 -8.40 -2.62 -13.70
CA TYR A 49 -8.47 -3.17 -12.34
C TYR A 49 -9.83 -3.78 -11.98
N GLY A 50 -10.77 -3.86 -12.93
CA GLY A 50 -12.07 -4.50 -12.76
C GLY A 50 -12.86 -3.98 -11.55
N ARG A 51 -13.29 -4.90 -10.68
CA ARG A 51 -14.05 -4.58 -9.47
C ARG A 51 -13.26 -3.78 -8.43
N PHE A 52 -11.92 -3.82 -8.48
CA PHE A 52 -11.05 -3.20 -7.48
C PHE A 52 -10.76 -1.72 -7.74
N LYS A 53 -11.24 -1.15 -8.86
CA LYS A 53 -11.05 0.27 -9.23
C LYS A 53 -11.42 1.28 -8.15
N LYS A 54 -12.36 0.93 -7.27
CA LYS A 54 -12.88 1.79 -6.20
C LYS A 54 -12.17 1.58 -4.86
N ASN A 55 -11.31 0.56 -4.75
CA ASN A 55 -10.52 0.33 -3.54
C ASN A 55 -9.56 1.49 -3.33
N LYS A 56 -9.30 1.80 -2.06
CA LYS A 56 -8.49 2.94 -1.63
C LYS A 56 -7.39 2.40 -0.72
N PRO A 57 -6.15 2.31 -1.21
CA PRO A 57 -5.04 1.94 -0.35
C PRO A 57 -4.71 3.11 0.59
N ASP A 58 -4.22 2.82 1.78
CA ASP A 58 -3.73 3.85 2.72
C ASP A 58 -2.29 4.29 2.41
N GLY A 59 -1.52 3.44 1.74
CA GLY A 59 -0.20 3.82 1.28
C GLY A 59 0.36 2.89 0.21
N ILE A 60 1.17 3.45 -0.68
CA ILE A 60 1.91 2.68 -1.70
C ILE A 60 3.32 3.24 -1.89
N VAL A 61 4.26 2.37 -2.21
CA VAL A 61 5.58 2.72 -2.75
C VAL A 61 5.68 2.20 -4.15
N VAL A 62 6.10 3.04 -5.08
CA VAL A 62 6.14 2.74 -6.51
C VAL A 62 7.54 2.97 -7.10
N ASP A 63 7.94 2.07 -8.00
CA ASP A 63 9.08 2.25 -8.88
C ASP A 63 8.62 2.78 -10.23
N ARG A 64 9.05 3.99 -10.58
CA ARG A 64 8.71 4.62 -11.87
C ARG A 64 9.91 4.82 -12.78
N ARG A 65 11.01 4.10 -12.52
CA ARG A 65 12.27 4.22 -13.29
C ARG A 65 12.21 3.45 -14.61
N SER A 66 11.36 2.44 -14.70
CA SER A 66 11.07 1.69 -15.92
C SER A 66 9.98 2.39 -16.75
N SER A 67 9.68 1.85 -17.93
CA SER A 67 8.66 2.41 -18.84
C SER A 67 7.22 2.32 -18.30
N ALA A 68 6.97 1.48 -17.29
CA ALA A 68 5.68 1.33 -16.65
C ALA A 68 5.87 1.29 -15.13
N PRO A 69 5.10 2.05 -14.34
CA PRO A 69 5.27 2.07 -12.89
C PRO A 69 4.96 0.71 -12.27
N GLU A 70 5.67 0.33 -11.20
CA GLU A 70 5.46 -0.92 -10.47
C GLU A 70 5.21 -0.64 -9.00
N VAL A 71 4.17 -1.24 -8.42
CA VAL A 71 3.91 -1.14 -6.97
C VAL A 71 4.83 -2.11 -6.24
N LYS A 72 5.71 -1.58 -5.39
CA LYS A 72 6.72 -2.37 -4.65
C LYS A 72 6.29 -2.69 -3.23
N PHE A 73 5.48 -1.83 -2.63
CA PHE A 73 5.01 -1.99 -1.27
C PHE A 73 3.63 -1.34 -1.09
N LEU A 74 2.81 -1.92 -0.22
CA LEU A 74 1.47 -1.44 0.11
C LEU A 74 1.28 -1.38 1.63
N VAL A 75 0.58 -0.37 2.11
CA VAL A 75 0.25 -0.18 3.53
C VAL A 75 -1.24 -0.05 3.69
N GLU A 76 -1.78 -0.74 4.67
CA GLU A 76 -3.18 -0.66 5.11
C GLU A 76 -3.27 -0.48 6.62
N TYR A 77 -4.10 0.46 7.04
CA TYR A 77 -4.38 0.72 8.44
C TYR A 77 -5.76 0.22 8.85
N LYS A 78 -5.81 -0.34 10.06
CA LYS A 78 -7.04 -0.67 10.76
C LYS A 78 -7.22 0.27 11.94
N ASP A 79 -8.48 0.46 12.32
CA ASP A 79 -8.80 1.07 13.60
C ASP A 79 -8.18 0.27 14.75
N ILE A 80 -7.92 0.95 15.87
CA ILE A 80 -7.32 0.35 17.07
C ILE A 80 -8.10 -0.91 17.48
N GLY A 81 -7.39 -2.03 17.67
CA GLY A 81 -7.99 -3.32 18.02
C GLY A 81 -8.60 -4.07 16.82
N GLY A 82 -8.45 -3.56 15.60
CA GLY A 82 -8.86 -4.27 14.38
C GLY A 82 -8.12 -5.60 14.16
N LEU A 83 -6.97 -5.78 14.81
CA LEU A 83 -6.13 -6.97 14.74
C LEU A 83 -6.03 -7.72 16.09
N ASP A 84 -7.01 -7.51 16.99
CA ASP A 84 -7.02 -8.06 18.36
C ASP A 84 -7.10 -9.60 18.45
N SER A 85 -7.58 -10.27 17.39
CA SER A 85 -7.65 -11.72 17.30
C SER A 85 -6.94 -12.25 16.04
N GLU A 86 -6.40 -13.47 16.13
CA GLU A 86 -5.77 -14.13 14.99
C GLU A 86 -6.75 -14.34 13.82
N SER A 87 -8.03 -14.57 14.11
CA SER A 87 -9.07 -14.70 13.08
C SER A 87 -9.34 -13.39 12.33
N ARG A 88 -9.42 -12.25 13.04
CA ARG A 88 -9.59 -10.94 12.40
C ARG A 88 -8.32 -10.54 11.64
N LYS A 89 -7.15 -10.77 12.25
CA LYS A 89 -5.86 -10.57 11.58
C LYS A 89 -5.83 -11.32 10.26
N LYS A 90 -6.07 -12.64 10.28
CA LYS A 90 -6.08 -13.47 9.07
C LYS A 90 -7.08 -12.95 8.03
N TYR A 91 -8.31 -12.61 8.45
CA TYR A 91 -9.32 -12.06 7.55
C TYR A 91 -8.83 -10.78 6.83
N PHE A 92 -8.17 -9.86 7.55
CA PHE A 92 -7.64 -8.65 6.94
C PHE A 92 -6.43 -8.92 6.06
N LEU A 93 -5.53 -9.83 6.44
CA LEU A 93 -4.41 -10.23 5.61
C LEU A 93 -4.87 -10.88 4.30
N ASP A 94 -5.87 -11.79 4.37
CA ASP A 94 -6.52 -12.37 3.19
C ASP A 94 -7.10 -11.26 2.30
N LYS A 95 -7.82 -10.30 2.89
CA LYS A 95 -8.39 -9.17 2.16
C LYS A 95 -7.33 -8.31 1.47
N VAL A 96 -6.25 -7.98 2.15
CA VAL A 96 -5.15 -7.17 1.59
C VAL A 96 -4.44 -7.91 0.46
N ALA A 97 -4.21 -9.21 0.61
CA ALA A 97 -3.65 -10.04 -0.45
C ALA A 97 -4.57 -10.08 -1.70
N GLU A 98 -5.87 -10.34 -1.52
CA GLU A 98 -6.84 -10.52 -2.62
C GLU A 98 -7.27 -9.21 -3.30
N GLU A 99 -7.54 -8.16 -2.52
CA GLU A 99 -8.20 -6.96 -3.01
C GLU A 99 -7.24 -5.82 -3.37
N TYR A 100 -5.99 -5.93 -2.93
CA TYR A 100 -4.98 -4.88 -3.14
C TYR A 100 -3.71 -5.44 -3.80
N CYS A 101 -3.02 -6.37 -3.14
CA CYS A 101 -1.71 -6.85 -3.59
C CYS A 101 -1.77 -7.51 -4.96
N ARG A 102 -2.59 -8.56 -5.12
CA ARG A 102 -2.71 -9.26 -6.42
C ARG A 102 -3.23 -8.35 -7.55
N PRO A 103 -4.27 -7.52 -7.34
CA PRO A 103 -4.70 -6.55 -8.35
C PRO A 103 -3.66 -5.49 -8.70
N LEU A 104 -2.71 -5.19 -7.83
CA LEU A 104 -1.62 -4.24 -8.08
C LEU A 104 -0.30 -4.90 -8.52
N LEU A 105 -0.25 -6.25 -8.58
CA LEU A 105 0.99 -7.03 -8.72
C LEU A 105 2.05 -6.66 -7.67
N CYS A 106 1.62 -6.34 -6.45
CA CYS A 106 2.50 -6.03 -5.34
C CYS A 106 2.74 -7.30 -4.50
N SER A 107 4.00 -7.62 -4.22
CA SER A 107 4.36 -8.80 -3.42
C SER A 107 4.59 -8.50 -1.95
N PHE A 108 4.66 -7.23 -1.54
CA PHE A 108 4.90 -6.87 -0.14
C PHE A 108 3.83 -5.94 0.36
N ALA A 109 3.29 -6.24 1.54
CA ALA A 109 2.38 -5.34 2.22
C ALA A 109 2.61 -5.34 3.72
N ALA A 110 2.16 -4.28 4.37
CA ALA A 110 2.07 -4.23 5.80
C ALA A 110 0.66 -3.78 6.21
N VAL A 111 0.12 -4.45 7.22
CA VAL A 111 -1.19 -4.19 7.79
C VAL A 111 -1.00 -3.86 9.26
N SER A 112 -1.41 -2.65 9.66
CA SER A 112 -1.17 -2.14 11.01
C SER A 112 -2.46 -1.65 11.66
N ASP A 113 -2.62 -1.86 12.97
CA ASP A 113 -3.68 -1.20 13.75
C ASP A 113 -3.20 0.09 14.43
N SER A 114 -2.05 0.62 13.99
CA SER A 114 -1.40 1.87 14.43
C SER A 114 -0.91 1.94 15.87
N HIS A 115 -1.30 0.99 16.74
CA HIS A 115 -1.01 1.07 18.18
C HIS A 115 -0.37 -0.18 18.77
N HIS A 116 -0.68 -1.37 18.25
CA HIS A 116 -0.38 -2.62 18.95
C HIS A 116 0.23 -3.71 18.09
N ARG A 117 -0.11 -3.77 16.80
CA ARG A 117 0.35 -4.84 15.91
C ARG A 117 0.58 -4.33 14.50
N THR A 118 1.75 -4.64 13.96
CA THR A 118 2.00 -4.58 12.52
C THR A 118 2.31 -5.99 12.00
N SER A 119 1.60 -6.39 10.94
CA SER A 119 1.83 -7.63 10.23
C SER A 119 2.39 -7.32 8.86
N TRP A 120 3.59 -7.80 8.59
CA TRP A 120 4.23 -7.71 7.29
C TRP A 120 3.95 -9.01 6.54
N ILE A 121 3.53 -8.93 5.28
CA ILE A 121 3.22 -10.11 4.48
C ILE A 121 3.94 -10.08 3.14
N PHE A 122 4.40 -11.27 2.73
CA PHE A 122 4.82 -11.56 1.37
C PHE A 122 3.65 -12.24 0.64
N VAL A 123 3.29 -11.72 -0.53
CA VAL A 123 2.13 -12.16 -1.31
C VAL A 123 2.59 -12.74 -2.64
N THR A 124 2.09 -13.92 -2.96
CA THR A 124 2.25 -14.60 -4.24
C THR A 124 0.90 -14.69 -4.97
N ASP A 125 0.90 -15.19 -6.20
CA ASP A 125 -0.33 -15.44 -6.95
C ASP A 125 -1.25 -16.46 -6.26
N ARG A 126 -0.72 -17.33 -5.39
CA ARG A 126 -1.46 -18.43 -4.76
C ARG A 126 -1.79 -18.17 -3.29
N ASP A 127 -0.82 -17.69 -2.54
CA ASP A 127 -0.94 -17.54 -1.08
C ASP A 127 -0.16 -16.32 -0.57
N TRP A 128 -0.29 -16.04 0.72
CA TRP A 128 0.52 -15.06 1.43
C TRP A 128 1.11 -15.66 2.71
N GLU A 129 2.25 -15.13 3.12
CA GLU A 129 2.96 -15.54 4.33
C GLU A 129 3.31 -14.32 5.16
N GLU A 130 3.14 -14.41 6.49
CA GLU A 130 3.65 -13.39 7.41
C GLU A 130 5.18 -13.42 7.42
N ILE A 131 5.78 -12.27 7.16
CA ILE A 131 7.22 -12.05 7.27
C ILE A 131 7.58 -12.02 8.75
N ARG A 132 8.54 -12.88 9.11
CA ARG A 132 9.08 -13.02 10.45
C ARG A 132 10.54 -12.59 10.46
N ARG A 133 11.03 -12.27 11.65
CA ARG A 133 12.45 -12.14 11.92
C ARG A 133 13.13 -13.51 11.84
N GLU A 134 14.46 -13.50 11.80
CA GLU A 134 15.28 -14.72 11.79
C GLU A 134 15.07 -15.62 13.03
N ASP A 135 14.55 -15.07 14.13
CA ASP A 135 14.22 -15.77 15.36
C ASP A 135 12.74 -16.21 15.45
N ASP A 136 12.02 -16.24 14.31
CA ASP A 136 10.59 -16.60 14.16
C ASP A 136 9.59 -15.68 14.89
N TYR A 137 10.07 -14.65 15.59
CA TYR A 137 9.23 -13.62 16.17
C TYR A 137 8.62 -12.73 15.08
N PRO A 138 7.40 -12.22 15.29
CA PRO A 138 6.78 -11.26 14.37
C PRO A 138 7.68 -10.03 14.15
N LEU A 139 7.76 -9.56 12.91
CA LEU A 139 8.39 -8.28 12.60
C LEU A 139 7.42 -7.15 12.98
N ASP A 140 7.48 -6.62 14.20
CA ASP A 140 6.57 -5.54 14.66
C ASP A 140 7.12 -4.13 14.41
N THR A 141 7.83 -3.95 13.30
CA THR A 141 8.32 -2.60 12.93
C THR A 141 7.16 -1.77 12.42
N ARG A 142 7.05 -0.52 12.89
CA ARG A 142 6.00 0.41 12.47
C ARG A 142 6.16 0.78 11.00
N THR A 143 5.03 0.87 10.31
CA THR A 143 4.94 1.44 8.97
C THR A 143 4.73 2.93 9.10
N ASP A 144 5.78 3.73 8.95
CA ASP A 144 5.61 5.17 8.82
C ASP A 144 6.08 5.60 7.43
N LEU A 145 5.11 5.78 6.53
CA LEU A 145 5.38 6.36 5.21
C LEU A 145 5.45 7.90 5.25
N ALA A 146 5.18 8.52 6.41
CA ALA A 146 5.12 9.98 6.59
C ALA A 146 6.23 10.55 7.50
N SER A 147 7.05 9.75 8.19
CA SER A 147 8.08 10.27 9.09
C SER A 147 9.50 10.25 8.50
N THR A 148 9.68 10.92 7.37
CA THR A 148 11.00 11.43 7.01
C THR A 148 10.91 12.95 6.82
N MET A 149 10.83 13.65 7.94
CA MET A 149 11.30 15.04 8.09
C MET A 149 12.31 15.07 9.22
#